data_AF-A0A397S0V4-F1
#
_entry.id   AF-A0A397S0V4-F1
#
_cell.length_a   1.000
_cell.length_b   1.000
_cell.length_c   1.000
_cell.angle_alpha   90.00
_cell.angle_beta   90.00
_cell.angle_gamma   90.00
#
_symmetry.space_group_name_H-M   'P 1'
#
loop_
_entity.id
_entity.type
_entity.pdbx_description
1 polymer ?
#
loop_
_entity_poly.entity_id
_entity_poly.type
_entity_poly.pdbx_seq_one_letter_code
_entity_poly.pdbx_strand_id
1 'polypeptide(L)'
;MENNKRNMPSTPDHIESAPNPNIPESVWADGVPANIDEADKIKPEELHNMAIDYVMKKVILPKGFKIEQGFPRRDFPNIVMKRDGIIYMVVVFPSVFPSYATPNDDFRLKIVENAKKFDAVALYAPVGYKSIDEERAKAQLTLKGDVFQTTFPGFIRLTDAPTQDFNVKPEELFRP
;
A
#
# COMPACT_ATOMS: atom_id res chain seq x y z
N MET A 1 -15.91 -65.04 4.55
CA MET A 1 -16.26 -63.83 3.80
C MET A 1 -17.12 -62.98 4.71
N GLU A 2 -16.51 -62.05 5.45
CA GLU A 2 -17.23 -61.10 6.32
C GLU A 2 -16.85 -59.68 5.88
N ASN A 3 -17.87 -58.95 5.40
CA ASN A 3 -17.76 -57.58 4.91
C ASN A 3 -17.75 -56.60 6.08
N ASN A 4 -16.60 -56.04 6.39
CA ASN A 4 -16.47 -54.99 7.40
C ASN A 4 -16.70 -53.61 6.75
N LYS A 5 -17.95 -53.12 6.77
CA LYS A 5 -18.31 -51.77 6.32
C LYS A 5 -17.81 -50.76 7.36
N ARG A 6 -16.72 -50.04 7.03
CA ARG A 6 -16.28 -48.86 7.79
C ARG A 6 -17.23 -47.70 7.48
N ASN A 7 -17.99 -47.25 8.48
CA ASN A 7 -18.66 -45.95 8.45
C ASN A 7 -17.59 -44.86 8.50
N MET A 8 -17.55 -44.01 7.47
CA MET A 8 -16.78 -42.76 7.52
C MET A 8 -17.58 -41.70 8.29
N PRO A 9 -16.96 -40.94 9.20
CA PRO A 9 -17.60 -39.79 9.83
C PRO A 9 -17.81 -38.68 8.80
N SER A 10 -19.04 -38.18 8.76
CA SER A 10 -19.46 -36.99 8.02
C SER A 10 -18.62 -35.78 8.42
N THR A 11 -18.04 -35.10 7.43
CA THR A 11 -17.33 -33.83 7.60
C THR A 11 -18.27 -32.79 8.22
N PRO A 12 -17.88 -32.07 9.29
CA PRO A 12 -18.74 -31.09 9.92
C PRO A 12 -19.00 -29.90 9.00
N ASP A 13 -20.20 -29.37 9.17
CA ASP A 13 -20.79 -28.20 8.56
C ASP A 13 -19.87 -26.99 8.52
N HIS A 14 -20.16 -26.11 7.56
CA HIS A 14 -19.67 -24.74 7.45
C HIS A 14 -19.40 -24.13 8.82
N ILE A 15 -18.12 -23.92 9.13
CA ILE A 15 -17.72 -22.99 10.18
C ILE A 15 -18.07 -21.60 9.63
N GLU A 16 -19.27 -21.10 9.95
CA GLU A 16 -19.49 -19.66 10.01
C GLU A 16 -18.46 -19.11 10.99
N SER A 17 -17.38 -18.57 10.45
CA SER A 17 -16.41 -17.81 11.22
C SER A 17 -17.16 -16.68 11.92
N ALA A 18 -17.27 -16.76 13.24
CA ALA A 18 -17.83 -15.69 14.06
C ALA A 18 -17.20 -14.34 13.66
N PRO A 19 -17.98 -13.24 13.57
CA PRO A 19 -17.43 -11.94 13.21
C PRO A 19 -16.33 -11.56 14.20
N ASN A 20 -15.15 -11.26 13.66
CA ASN A 20 -13.99 -10.85 14.43
C ASN A 20 -14.32 -9.52 15.15
N PRO A 21 -14.38 -9.46 16.49
CA PRO A 21 -14.94 -8.33 17.24
C PRO A 21 -14.10 -7.06 17.22
N ASN A 22 -13.02 -7.01 16.44
CA ASN A 22 -12.03 -5.92 16.44
C ASN A 22 -11.82 -5.26 15.08
N ILE A 23 -12.72 -5.44 14.11
CA ILE A 23 -12.67 -4.64 12.89
C ILE A 23 -13.25 -3.27 13.25
N PRO A 24 -12.49 -2.16 13.09
CA PRO A 24 -13.06 -0.83 13.28
C PRO A 24 -14.28 -0.70 12.37
N GLU A 25 -15.39 -0.22 12.91
CA GLU A 25 -16.59 0.01 12.10
C GLU A 25 -16.47 1.35 11.38
N SER A 26 -17.00 1.42 10.16
CA SER A 26 -17.12 2.69 9.44
C SER A 26 -18.17 3.54 10.14
N VAL A 27 -17.91 4.85 10.26
CA VAL A 27 -18.94 5.79 10.74
C VAL A 27 -20.01 6.06 9.68
N TRP A 28 -19.80 5.59 8.45
CA TRP A 28 -20.71 5.72 7.33
C TRP A 28 -21.61 4.50 7.22
N ALA A 29 -22.89 4.74 6.95
CA ALA A 29 -23.81 3.68 6.55
C ALA A 29 -23.33 2.99 5.26
N ASP A 30 -23.82 1.79 5.00
CA ASP A 30 -23.50 1.04 3.78
C ASP A 30 -23.86 1.83 2.52
N GLY A 31 -23.05 1.63 1.48
CA GLY A 31 -23.20 2.29 0.19
C GLY A 31 -22.59 3.70 0.13
N VAL A 32 -22.96 4.43 -0.92
CA VAL A 32 -22.54 5.82 -1.14
C VAL A 32 -23.49 6.78 -0.42
N PRO A 33 -23.02 7.60 0.54
CA PRO A 33 -23.86 8.60 1.19
C PRO A 33 -24.47 9.58 0.18
N ALA A 34 -25.75 9.91 0.36
CA ALA A 34 -26.46 10.81 -0.56
C ALA A 34 -25.89 12.24 -0.57
N ASN A 35 -25.35 12.69 0.56
CA ASN A 35 -24.68 13.98 0.71
C ASN A 35 -23.32 13.75 1.37
N ILE A 36 -22.26 14.29 0.76
CA ILE A 36 -20.89 14.23 1.28
C ILE A 36 -20.36 15.65 1.28
N ASP A 37 -20.00 16.17 2.44
CA ASP A 37 -19.36 17.48 2.52
C ASP A 37 -17.86 17.34 2.17
N GLU A 38 -17.28 18.40 1.59
CA GLU A 38 -15.84 18.40 1.30
C GLU A 38 -14.97 18.25 2.55
N ALA A 39 -15.50 18.63 3.72
CA ALA A 39 -14.83 18.46 5.01
C ALA A 39 -14.69 16.98 5.42
N ASP A 40 -15.61 16.13 4.94
CA ASP A 40 -15.64 14.69 5.23
C ASP A 40 -14.65 13.91 4.36
N LYS A 41 -14.23 14.48 3.23
CA LYS A 41 -13.24 13.85 2.37
C LYS A 41 -11.85 13.91 2.97
N ILE A 42 -11.10 12.82 2.81
CA ILE A 42 -9.67 12.80 3.08
C ILE A 42 -9.00 13.63 1.99
N LYS A 43 -8.28 14.68 2.40
CA LYS A 43 -7.56 15.52 1.46
C LYS A 43 -6.40 14.74 0.84
N PRO A 44 -5.97 15.08 -0.39
CA PRO A 44 -4.85 14.38 -1.03
C PRO A 44 -3.55 14.39 -0.21
N GLU A 45 -3.31 15.42 0.61
CA GLU A 45 -2.15 15.48 1.52
C GLU A 45 -2.31 14.55 2.73
N GLU A 46 -3.52 14.44 3.28
CA GLU A 46 -3.82 13.52 4.39
C GLU A 46 -3.65 12.07 3.93
N LEU A 47 -4.15 11.74 2.74
CA LEU A 47 -3.98 10.41 2.14
C LEU A 47 -2.51 10.07 1.89
N HIS A 48 -1.72 11.05 1.43
CA HIS A 48 -0.28 10.89 1.24
C HIS A 48 0.45 10.64 2.56
N ASN A 49 0.09 11.38 3.61
CA ASN A 49 0.65 11.18 4.95
C ASN A 49 0.29 9.81 5.52
N MET A 50 -0.95 9.34 5.31
CA MET A 50 -1.36 7.98 5.67
C MET A 50 -0.50 6.92 4.94
N ALA A 51 -0.17 7.14 3.67
CA ALA A 51 0.65 6.22 2.90
C ALA A 51 2.09 6.17 3.41
N ILE A 52 2.70 7.33 3.68
CA ILE A 52 4.03 7.41 4.28
C ILE A 52 4.03 6.70 5.64
N ASP A 53 3.05 6.98 6.50
CA ASP A 53 2.97 6.39 7.83
C ASP A 53 2.83 4.86 7.77
N TYR A 54 1.99 4.35 6.86
CA TYR A 54 1.85 2.93 6.60
C TYR A 54 3.17 2.30 6.17
N VAL A 55 3.84 2.85 5.15
CA VAL A 55 5.12 2.32 4.65
C VAL A 55 6.17 2.35 5.75
N MET A 56 6.26 3.43 6.52
CA MET A 56 7.21 3.56 7.63
C MET A 56 6.96 2.52 8.71
N LYS A 57 5.74 2.47 9.27
CA LYS A 57 5.42 1.64 10.45
C LYS A 57 5.26 0.17 10.13
N LYS A 58 4.72 -0.18 8.96
CA LYS A 58 4.39 -1.56 8.61
C LYS A 58 5.46 -2.23 7.75
N VAL A 59 6.30 -1.46 7.04
CA VAL A 59 7.26 -2.02 6.10
C VAL A 59 8.70 -1.71 6.49
N ILE A 60 9.05 -0.44 6.71
CA ILE A 60 10.45 -0.01 6.85
C ILE A 60 10.99 -0.31 8.26
N LEU A 61 10.33 0.21 9.31
CA LEU A 61 10.80 0.07 10.70
C LEU A 61 10.89 -1.40 11.16
N PRO A 62 9.90 -2.28 10.88
CA PRO A 62 10.00 -3.69 11.27
C PRO A 62 11.14 -4.45 10.57
N LYS A 63 11.64 -3.94 9.43
CA LYS A 63 12.73 -4.55 8.66
C LYS A 63 14.12 -4.00 9.02
N GLY A 64 14.21 -3.16 10.05
CA GLY A 64 15.49 -2.69 10.60
C GLY A 64 16.23 -1.65 9.76
N PHE A 65 15.56 -1.00 8.82
CA PHE A 65 16.16 0.13 8.09
C PHE A 65 16.37 1.32 9.02
N LYS A 66 17.51 1.99 8.89
CA LYS A 66 17.76 3.26 9.58
C LYS A 66 17.17 4.39 8.75
N ILE A 67 16.37 5.24 9.37
CA ILE A 67 15.84 6.45 8.72
C ILE A 67 16.87 7.56 8.85
N GLU A 68 17.35 8.08 7.73
CA GLU A 68 18.22 9.26 7.71
C GLU A 68 17.39 10.54 7.61
N GLN A 69 16.29 10.50 6.86
CA GLN A 69 15.38 11.64 6.70
C GLN A 69 13.95 11.20 6.35
N GLY A 70 12.95 11.91 6.88
CA GLY A 70 11.55 11.74 6.50
C GLY A 70 10.94 13.09 6.15
N PHE A 71 10.39 13.22 4.96
CA PHE A 71 9.71 14.43 4.50
C PHE A 71 8.22 14.12 4.32
N PRO A 72 7.35 14.67 5.18
CA PRO A 72 5.90 14.47 5.08
C PRO A 72 5.25 15.31 3.96
N ARG A 73 6.03 15.89 3.04
CA ARG A 73 5.52 16.74 1.95
C ARG A 73 5.53 15.97 0.63
N ARG A 74 4.78 16.48 -0.35
CA ARG A 74 4.72 15.93 -1.72
C ARG A 74 6.05 16.00 -2.49
N ASP A 75 7.04 16.73 -1.95
CA ASP A 75 8.38 16.76 -2.51
C ASP A 75 9.07 15.39 -2.36
N PHE A 76 9.88 15.02 -3.34
CA PHE A 76 10.62 13.75 -3.33
C PHE A 76 12.11 13.97 -3.00
N PRO A 77 12.75 13.02 -2.31
CA PRO A 77 12.18 11.77 -1.77
C PRO A 77 11.29 12.01 -0.54
N ASN A 78 10.30 11.15 -0.32
CA ASN A 78 9.48 11.21 0.91
C ASN A 78 10.23 10.59 2.10
N ILE A 79 11.04 9.56 1.84
CA ILE A 79 11.80 8.85 2.87
C ILE A 79 13.22 8.61 2.34
N VAL A 80 14.22 8.95 3.15
CA VAL A 80 15.61 8.54 2.94
C VAL A 80 15.97 7.55 4.04
N MET A 81 16.34 6.34 3.64
CA MET A 81 16.69 5.27 4.56
C MET A 81 18.00 4.60 4.16
N LYS A 82 18.64 3.93 5.13
CA LYS A 82 19.91 3.25 4.95
C LYS A 82 19.86 1.83 5.50
N ARG A 83 20.49 0.91 4.77
CA ARG A 83 20.71 -0.48 5.20
C ARG A 83 21.95 -1.04 4.52
N ASP A 84 22.79 -1.73 5.29
CA ASP A 84 24.00 -2.40 4.79
C ASP A 84 24.93 -1.46 3.97
N GLY A 85 25.03 -0.20 4.40
CA GLY A 85 25.83 0.83 3.72
C GLY A 85 25.11 1.53 2.55
N ILE A 86 24.04 0.96 2.02
CA ILE A 86 23.30 1.47 0.85
C ILE A 86 22.27 2.50 1.29
N ILE A 87 22.23 3.65 0.60
CA ILE A 87 21.21 4.68 0.77
C ILE A 87 20.06 4.42 -0.21
N TYR A 88 18.84 4.48 0.29
CA TYR A 88 17.62 4.35 -0.50
C TYR A 88 16.81 5.64 -0.40
N MET A 89 16.39 6.15 -1.55
CA MET A 89 15.48 7.29 -1.68
C MET A 89 14.13 6.79 -2.15
N VAL A 90 13.13 6.87 -1.27
CA VAL A 90 11.79 6.32 -1.51
C VAL A 90 10.81 7.42 -1.86
N VAL A 91 10.08 7.21 -2.94
CA VAL A 91 8.87 7.97 -3.29
C VAL A 91 7.66 7.11 -3.00
N VAL A 92 6.81 7.59 -2.09
CA VAL A 92 5.55 6.94 -1.71
C VAL A 92 4.44 7.56 -2.55
N PHE A 93 3.55 6.74 -3.09
CA PHE A 93 2.46 7.22 -3.94
C PHE A 93 1.14 6.55 -3.57
N PRO A 94 0.19 7.29 -2.97
CA PRO A 94 -1.13 6.76 -2.67
C PRO A 94 -1.97 6.62 -3.94
N SER A 95 -2.81 5.60 -3.97
CA SER A 95 -3.81 5.34 -5.01
C SER A 95 -5.11 4.87 -4.38
N VAL A 96 -6.24 5.17 -5.02
CA VAL A 96 -7.58 4.83 -4.52
C VAL A 96 -8.26 3.97 -5.55
N PHE A 97 -8.66 2.75 -5.16
CA PHE A 97 -9.34 1.82 -6.04
C PHE A 97 -10.57 2.47 -6.71
N PRO A 98 -10.87 2.16 -7.99
CA PRO A 98 -10.11 1.27 -8.88
C PRO A 98 -8.91 1.94 -9.60
N SER A 99 -8.63 3.21 -9.33
CA SER A 99 -7.52 3.92 -9.95
C SER A 99 -6.19 3.51 -9.31
N TYR A 100 -5.29 2.92 -10.09
CA TYR A 100 -3.91 2.66 -9.69
C TYR A 100 -2.99 3.61 -10.44
N ALA A 101 -2.25 4.44 -9.70
CA ALA A 101 -1.31 5.36 -10.29
C ALA A 101 0.07 4.72 -10.43
N THR A 102 0.69 4.91 -11.59
CA THR A 102 2.10 4.64 -11.84
C THR A 102 2.77 5.95 -12.25
N PRO A 103 4.02 6.21 -11.82
CA PRO A 103 4.74 7.38 -12.27
C PRO A 103 4.97 7.28 -13.78
N ASN A 104 4.84 8.40 -14.49
CA ASN A 104 5.24 8.48 -15.89
C ASN A 104 6.78 8.48 -16.02
N ASP A 105 7.27 8.28 -17.23
CA ASP A 105 8.72 8.16 -17.48
C ASP A 105 9.49 9.43 -17.10
N ASP A 106 8.97 10.62 -17.41
CA ASP A 106 9.60 11.89 -17.05
C ASP A 106 9.77 12.04 -15.53
N PHE A 107 8.75 11.68 -14.76
CA PHE A 107 8.81 11.75 -13.30
C PHE A 107 9.73 10.67 -12.72
N ARG A 108 9.67 9.44 -13.24
CA ARG A 108 10.58 8.36 -12.87
C ARG A 108 12.04 8.77 -13.08
N LEU A 109 12.38 9.31 -14.25
CA LEU A 109 13.73 9.73 -14.59
C LEU A 109 14.23 10.83 -13.65
N LYS A 110 13.39 11.82 -13.32
CA LYS A 110 13.73 12.86 -12.34
C LYS A 110 14.08 12.28 -10.95
N ILE A 111 13.33 11.28 -10.50
CA ILE A 111 13.61 10.61 -9.21
C ILE A 111 14.97 9.89 -9.28
N VAL A 112 15.23 9.16 -10.35
CA VAL A 112 16.47 8.40 -10.56
C VAL A 112 17.68 9.34 -10.66
N GLU A 113 17.58 10.40 -11.45
CA GLU A 113 18.63 11.43 -11.55
C GLU A 113 18.92 12.09 -10.21
N ASN A 114 17.89 12.36 -9.40
CA ASN A 114 18.10 12.89 -8.06
C ASN A 114 18.83 11.90 -7.17
N ALA A 115 18.43 10.62 -7.16
CA ALA A 115 19.08 9.59 -6.35
C ALA A 115 20.55 9.36 -6.74
N LYS A 116 20.88 9.41 -8.04
CA LYS A 116 22.26 9.29 -8.55
C LYS A 116 23.21 10.36 -7.99
N LYS A 117 22.72 11.58 -7.74
CA LYS A 117 23.53 12.67 -7.15
C LYS A 117 24.05 12.36 -5.74
N PHE A 118 23.42 11.40 -5.06
CA PHE A 118 23.73 11.01 -3.68
C PHE A 118 24.20 9.55 -3.56
N ASP A 119 24.56 8.90 -4.68
CA ASP A 119 24.90 7.48 -4.73
C ASP A 119 23.83 6.59 -4.05
N ALA A 120 22.56 6.93 -4.30
CA ALA A 120 21.40 6.29 -3.68
C ALA A 120 20.59 5.46 -4.69
N VAL A 121 19.89 4.45 -4.17
CA VAL A 121 18.93 3.64 -4.93
C VAL A 121 17.55 4.31 -4.87
N ALA A 122 17.01 4.67 -6.03
CA ALA A 122 15.65 5.18 -6.16
C ALA A 122 14.62 4.04 -6.02
N LEU A 123 13.67 4.19 -5.09
CA LEU A 123 12.58 3.26 -4.86
C LEU A 123 11.23 3.95 -5.01
N TYR A 124 10.29 3.26 -5.64
CA TYR A 124 8.88 3.62 -5.70
C TYR A 124 8.07 2.72 -4.77
N ALA A 125 7.16 3.31 -4.00
CA ALA A 125 6.35 2.64 -3.00
C ALA A 125 4.86 2.93 -3.24
N PRO A 126 4.19 2.15 -4.11
CA PRO A 126 2.76 2.32 -4.36
C PRO A 126 1.94 1.83 -3.16
N VAL A 127 1.01 2.65 -2.68
CA VAL A 127 0.08 2.28 -1.60
C VAL A 127 -1.34 2.42 -2.13
N GLY A 128 -2.10 1.33 -2.12
CA GLY A 128 -3.50 1.30 -2.53
C GLY A 128 -4.44 1.37 -1.36
N TYR A 129 -5.50 2.17 -1.47
CA TYR A 129 -6.61 2.25 -0.52
C TYR A 129 -7.90 1.83 -1.22
N LYS A 130 -8.62 0.89 -0.62
CA LYS A 130 -9.97 0.48 -1.02
C LYS A 130 -10.87 0.57 0.21
N SER A 131 -11.99 1.29 0.12
CA SER A 131 -13.02 1.19 1.17
C SER A 131 -13.44 -0.27 1.33
N ILE A 132 -13.71 -0.70 2.56
CA ILE A 132 -14.28 -2.03 2.79
C ILE A 132 -15.70 -2.15 2.20
N ASP A 133 -16.37 -1.01 2.02
CA ASP A 133 -17.64 -0.92 1.29
C ASP A 133 -17.39 -0.93 -0.23
N GLU A 134 -18.00 -1.88 -0.92
CA GLU A 134 -17.85 -2.10 -2.35
C GLU A 134 -18.34 -0.92 -3.21
N GLU A 135 -19.42 -0.25 -2.82
CA GLU A 135 -19.99 0.85 -3.59
C GLU A 135 -19.15 2.12 -3.44
N ARG A 136 -18.73 2.44 -2.21
CA ARG A 136 -17.79 3.55 -1.96
C ARG A 136 -16.45 3.32 -2.63
N ALA A 137 -15.94 2.09 -2.60
CA ALA A 137 -14.73 1.73 -3.32
C ALA A 137 -14.87 1.97 -4.83
N LYS A 138 -15.96 1.51 -5.45
CA LYS A 138 -16.20 1.75 -6.89
C LYS A 138 -16.32 3.24 -7.22
N ALA A 139 -16.87 4.03 -6.31
CA ALA A 139 -17.00 5.48 -6.42
C ALA A 139 -15.70 6.25 -6.12
N GLN A 140 -14.58 5.57 -5.80
CA GLN A 140 -13.29 6.19 -5.44
C GLN A 140 -13.38 7.14 -4.23
N LEU A 141 -14.31 6.87 -3.30
CA LEU A 141 -14.52 7.73 -2.15
C LEU A 141 -13.49 7.44 -1.07
N THR A 142 -12.86 8.51 -0.58
CA THR A 142 -11.99 8.50 0.60
C THR A 142 -12.59 9.43 1.64
N LEU A 143 -13.30 8.85 2.60
CA LEU A 143 -14.00 9.59 3.65
C LEU A 143 -13.32 9.39 5.00
N LYS A 144 -13.28 10.46 5.80
CA LYS A 144 -12.83 10.40 7.19
C LYS A 144 -13.77 9.52 7.99
N GLY A 145 -13.23 8.68 8.87
CA GLY A 145 -14.01 7.71 9.63
C GLY A 145 -14.47 6.48 8.83
N ASP A 146 -14.10 6.38 7.55
CA ASP A 146 -14.27 5.13 6.81
C ASP A 146 -13.13 4.14 7.12
N VAL A 147 -13.36 2.88 6.78
CA VAL A 147 -12.39 1.80 6.96
C VAL A 147 -11.87 1.35 5.61
N PHE A 148 -10.55 1.29 5.50
CA PHE A 148 -9.87 0.99 4.25
C PHE A 148 -9.07 -0.31 4.38
N GLN A 149 -9.24 -1.19 3.40
CA GLN A 149 -8.23 -2.17 3.08
C GLN A 149 -7.05 -1.45 2.41
N THR A 150 -5.86 -1.61 3.00
CA THR A 150 -4.62 -1.04 2.46
C THR A 150 -3.79 -2.13 1.78
N THR A 151 -3.33 -1.86 0.56
CA THR A 151 -2.51 -2.78 -0.23
C THR A 151 -1.15 -2.16 -0.50
N PHE A 152 -0.08 -2.92 -0.30
CA PHE A 152 1.28 -2.53 -0.65
C PHE A 152 1.98 -3.73 -1.31
N PRO A 153 2.17 -3.72 -2.64
CA PRO A 153 2.73 -4.86 -3.35
C PRO A 153 4.23 -5.03 -3.10
N GLY A 154 4.90 -3.99 -2.57
CA GLY A 154 6.33 -3.95 -2.34
C GLY A 154 6.94 -2.66 -2.87
N PHE A 155 8.24 -2.47 -2.60
CA PHE A 155 8.99 -1.43 -3.30
C PHE A 155 9.17 -1.81 -4.77
N ILE A 156 9.47 -0.84 -5.61
CA ILE A 156 9.88 -1.04 -7.01
C ILE A 156 11.14 -0.24 -7.20
N ARG A 157 12.24 -0.90 -7.60
CA ARG A 157 13.49 -0.18 -7.91
C ARG A 157 13.30 0.60 -9.20
N LEU A 158 13.49 1.90 -9.15
CA LEU A 158 13.43 2.75 -10.34
C LEU A 158 14.80 2.75 -11.04
N THR A 159 14.76 2.63 -12.36
CA THR A 159 15.95 2.64 -13.23
C THR A 159 15.87 3.78 -14.23
N ASP A 160 16.94 4.02 -14.97
CA ASP A 160 17.02 4.98 -16.09
C ASP A 160 16.74 4.33 -17.45
N ALA A 161 16.20 3.11 -17.47
CA ALA A 161 15.78 2.47 -18.71
C ALA A 161 14.74 3.35 -19.45
N PRO A 162 14.64 3.30 -20.78
CA PRO A 162 13.68 4.12 -21.52
C PRO A 162 12.23 3.90 -21.08
N THR A 163 11.89 2.67 -20.68
CA THR A 163 10.61 2.28 -20.10
C THR A 163 10.86 1.33 -18.93
N GLN A 164 9.88 1.20 -18.03
CA GLN A 164 9.97 0.26 -16.92
C GLN A 164 8.59 -0.34 -16.60
N ASP A 165 8.57 -1.65 -16.36
CA ASP A 165 7.41 -2.34 -15.81
C ASP A 165 7.35 -2.17 -14.28
N PHE A 166 6.14 -1.96 -13.75
CA PHE A 166 5.88 -1.75 -12.33
C PHE A 166 5.31 -3.01 -11.65
N ASN A 167 5.34 -4.15 -12.32
CA ASN A 167 5.03 -5.43 -11.70
C ASN A 167 6.05 -5.77 -10.60
N VAL A 168 5.57 -5.95 -9.37
CA VAL A 168 6.45 -6.28 -8.24
C VAL A 168 6.76 -7.77 -8.23
N LYS A 169 8.02 -8.14 -8.43
CA LYS A 169 8.56 -9.44 -8.04
C LYS A 169 9.27 -9.29 -6.69
N PRO A 170 8.75 -9.88 -5.59
CA PRO A 170 9.31 -9.67 -4.24
C PRO A 170 10.81 -10.00 -4.11
N GLU A 171 11.32 -10.90 -4.94
CA GLU A 171 12.69 -11.42 -4.93
C GLU A 171 13.74 -10.45 -5.51
N GLU A 172 13.32 -9.42 -6.25
CA GLU A 172 14.22 -8.49 -6.95
C GLU A 172 14.57 -7.24 -6.11
N LEU A 173 13.89 -7.03 -4.99
CA LEU A 173 13.99 -5.80 -4.19
C LEU A 173 15.21 -5.72 -3.28
N PHE A 174 15.89 -6.84 -3.05
CA PHE A 174 17.00 -6.95 -2.09
C PHE A 174 18.23 -7.62 -2.69
N ARG A 175 18.32 -7.72 -4.02
CA ARG A 175 19.57 -8.18 -4.65
C ARG A 175 20.60 -7.04 -4.54
N PRO A 176 21.79 -7.30 -3.97
CA PRO A 176 22.86 -6.31 -3.84
C PRO A 176 23.31 -5.77 -5.20
#